data_AF-A0AAP3MAY3-F1
#
_entry.id   AF-A0AAP3MAY3-F1
#
_cell.length_a   1.000
_cell.length_b   1.000
_cell.length_c   1.000
_cell.angle_alpha   90.00
_cell.angle_beta   90.00
_cell.angle_gamma   90.00
#
_symmetry.space_group_name_H-M   'P 1'
#
loop_
_entity.id
_entity.type
_entity.pdbx_description
1 polymer ?
#
loop_
_entity_poly.entity_id
_entity_poly.type
_entity_poly.pdbx_seq_one_letter_code
_entity_poly.pdbx_strand_id
1 'polypeptide(L)'
;MPVIPVEEFDGFILKLGKNNYHFCKNETPFNNSCSANIAIDKYCTSKLLEKAGIPVPKAISLNCSEFQRNLHKDKIAQLNFPLVIKPIDGSLGIGVLCNIKTWEELESHLTKYFSSYQCLIIEEFHGKLNSYRVLVFNNRILGIVQRYPAAVTGDRVHPIHELIKQENLNRKRINEALGEITLDEEARIKLQELGITENYIPSFGEQIVLCYTSNATRGGSYVTINKKMCKQNRKLLLQAAKILDLQLVGIDVECSDIINVPIEQSKGVILEVNHKPSIRIHEFPMKGTPQKVTKKIMRSFITRHPLSYLYSIYNNQPTAFYVRSSILIIIMGLILLAVW
;
A
#
# COMPACT_ATOMS: atom_id res chain seq x y z
N MET A 1 26.52 -3.91 1.87
CA MET A 1 26.42 -3.95 0.39
C MET A 1 27.21 -2.78 -0.17
N PRO A 2 27.72 -2.86 -1.41
CA PRO A 2 28.42 -1.74 -2.07
C PRO A 2 27.43 -0.65 -2.48
N VAL A 3 27.05 0.19 -1.51
CA VAL A 3 26.11 1.28 -1.67
C VAL A 3 26.87 2.60 -1.76
N ILE A 4 26.52 3.42 -2.75
CA ILE A 4 27.05 4.76 -2.95
C ILE A 4 25.86 5.71 -2.75
N PRO A 5 25.80 6.49 -1.65
CA PRO A 5 24.75 7.50 -1.49
C PRO A 5 24.88 8.56 -2.58
N VAL A 6 23.76 9.11 -3.02
CA VAL A 6 23.71 10.20 -4.00
C VAL A 6 22.70 11.22 -3.51
N GLU A 7 23.20 12.37 -3.08
CA GLU A 7 22.40 13.41 -2.42
C GLU A 7 21.49 14.13 -3.42
N GLU A 8 21.95 14.32 -4.66
CA GLU A 8 21.29 15.09 -5.71
C GLU A 8 19.88 14.58 -6.05
N PHE A 9 19.61 13.30 -5.81
CA PHE A 9 18.28 12.72 -6.03
C PHE A 9 17.68 12.05 -4.79
N ASP A 10 18.23 12.32 -3.59
CA ASP A 10 17.77 11.72 -2.34
C ASP A 10 17.68 10.19 -2.44
N GLY A 11 18.83 9.56 -2.65
CA GLY A 11 18.87 8.14 -2.93
C GLY A 11 20.25 7.50 -2.86
N PHE A 12 20.39 6.34 -3.49
CA PHE A 12 21.65 5.62 -3.54
C PHE A 12 21.77 4.71 -4.77
N ILE A 13 23.01 4.40 -5.13
CA ILE A 13 23.36 3.43 -6.16
C ILE A 13 23.92 2.18 -5.49
N LEU A 14 23.33 1.04 -5.76
CA LEU A 14 23.89 -0.26 -5.43
C LEU A 14 24.73 -0.76 -6.61
N LYS A 15 26.06 -0.83 -6.44
CA LYS A 15 27.00 -1.21 -7.50
C LYS A 15 27.49 -2.64 -7.35
N LEU A 16 27.04 -3.54 -8.22
CA LEU A 16 27.43 -4.96 -8.22
C LEU A 16 28.12 -5.33 -9.53
N GLY A 17 29.46 -5.32 -9.50
CA GLY A 17 30.28 -5.54 -10.69
C GLY A 17 30.11 -4.39 -11.67
N LYS A 18 29.65 -4.70 -12.89
CA LYS A 18 29.33 -3.69 -13.93
C LYS A 18 27.89 -3.15 -13.80
N ASN A 19 27.07 -3.72 -12.92
CA ASN A 19 25.66 -3.35 -12.79
C ASN A 19 25.48 -2.23 -11.75
N ASN A 20 24.71 -1.21 -12.13
CA ASN A 20 24.28 -0.14 -11.25
C ASN A 20 22.77 -0.22 -11.04
N TYR A 21 22.34 -0.22 -9.78
CA TYR A 21 20.94 -0.23 -9.39
C TYR A 21 20.62 1.06 -8.67
N HIS A 22 19.78 1.90 -9.27
CA HIS A 22 19.43 3.22 -8.77
C HIS A 22 18.18 3.14 -7.89
N PHE A 23 18.27 3.69 -6.69
CA PHE A 23 17.16 3.90 -5.77
C PHE A 23 17.04 5.40 -5.56
N CYS A 24 15.90 5.99 -5.90
CA CYS A 24 15.68 7.44 -5.84
C CYS A 24 14.40 7.70 -5.08
N LYS A 25 14.47 8.28 -3.88
CA LYS A 25 13.31 8.44 -2.98
C LYS A 25 12.61 7.09 -2.75
N ASN A 26 11.37 6.94 -3.25
CA ASN A 26 10.59 5.70 -3.21
C ASN A 26 10.63 4.89 -4.53
N GLU A 27 11.33 5.37 -5.55
CA GLU A 27 11.56 4.66 -6.79
C GLU A 27 12.58 3.55 -6.62
N THR A 28 12.32 2.42 -7.27
CA THR A 28 13.17 1.24 -7.20
C THR A 28 13.42 0.69 -8.61
N PRO A 29 14.54 -0.01 -8.84
CA PRO A 29 14.92 -0.48 -10.18
C PRO A 29 14.17 -1.77 -10.59
N PHE A 30 13.06 -2.10 -9.94
CA PHE A 30 12.37 -3.37 -10.09
C PHE A 30 11.23 -3.34 -11.11
N ASN A 31 10.60 -2.18 -11.28
CA ASN A 31 9.45 -2.04 -12.16
C ASN A 31 9.86 -1.24 -13.40
N ASN A 32 9.41 -1.67 -14.58
CA ASN A 32 9.62 -0.92 -15.81
C ASN A 32 8.66 0.30 -15.87
N SER A 33 8.99 1.29 -16.68
CA SER A 33 8.23 2.54 -16.77
C SER A 33 6.82 2.36 -17.33
N CYS A 34 6.61 1.43 -18.26
CA CYS A 34 5.30 1.17 -18.85
C CYS A 34 4.34 0.59 -17.80
N SER A 35 4.77 -0.45 -17.08
CA SER A 35 4.01 -1.06 -15.98
C SER A 35 3.76 -0.08 -14.83
N ALA A 36 4.75 0.75 -14.50
CA ALA A 36 4.57 1.81 -13.51
C ALA A 36 3.50 2.82 -13.94
N ASN A 37 3.50 3.26 -15.20
CA ASN A 37 2.49 4.18 -15.74
C ASN A 37 1.09 3.57 -15.75
N ILE A 38 0.96 2.29 -16.12
CA ILE A 38 -0.31 1.56 -16.04
C ILE A 38 -0.83 1.54 -14.59
N ALA A 39 0.06 1.30 -13.62
CA ALA A 39 -0.29 1.26 -12.20
C ALA A 39 -0.68 2.62 -11.60
N ILE A 40 -0.24 3.74 -12.21
CA ILE A 40 -0.67 5.09 -11.82
C ILE A 40 -2.14 5.30 -12.18
N ASP A 41 -2.56 4.84 -13.35
CA ASP A 41 -3.94 4.89 -13.80
C ASP A 41 -4.77 3.77 -13.16
N LYS A 42 -5.57 4.14 -12.16
CA LYS A 42 -6.45 3.20 -11.43
C LYS A 42 -7.47 2.52 -12.33
N TYR A 43 -7.97 3.21 -13.35
CA TYR A 43 -8.97 2.66 -14.25
C TYR A 43 -8.34 1.63 -15.20
N CYS A 44 -7.19 1.95 -15.81
CA CYS A 44 -6.44 1.00 -16.63
C CYS A 44 -6.04 -0.24 -15.83
N THR A 45 -5.54 -0.05 -14.60
CA THR A 45 -5.21 -1.14 -13.67
C THR A 45 -6.43 -2.02 -13.41
N SER A 46 -7.55 -1.42 -13.00
CA SER A 46 -8.81 -2.14 -12.73
C SER A 46 -9.26 -2.94 -13.96
N LYS A 47 -9.24 -2.35 -15.15
CA LYS A 47 -9.66 -3.04 -16.39
C LYS A 47 -8.76 -4.20 -16.80
N LEU A 48 -7.45 -4.11 -16.58
CA LEU A 48 -6.54 -5.22 -16.85
C LEU A 48 -6.77 -6.39 -15.89
N LEU A 49 -7.03 -6.09 -14.61
CA LEU A 49 -7.34 -7.10 -13.61
C LEU A 49 -8.72 -7.74 -13.85
N GLU A 50 -9.75 -6.93 -14.14
CA GLU A 50 -11.11 -7.38 -14.48
C GLU A 50 -11.08 -8.35 -15.67
N LYS A 51 -10.40 -8.00 -16.76
CA LYS A 51 -10.25 -8.86 -17.95
C LYS A 51 -9.56 -10.19 -17.66
N ALA A 52 -8.73 -10.24 -16.63
CA ALA A 52 -8.06 -11.46 -16.19
C ALA A 52 -8.87 -12.28 -15.17
N GLY A 53 -10.11 -11.90 -14.90
CA GLY A 53 -10.99 -12.56 -13.94
C GLY A 53 -10.65 -12.26 -12.48
N ILE A 54 -9.85 -11.23 -12.21
CA ILE A 54 -9.50 -10.83 -10.84
C ILE A 54 -10.57 -9.88 -10.32
N PRO A 55 -11.14 -10.12 -9.12
CA PRO A 55 -12.21 -9.29 -8.59
C PRO A 55 -11.70 -7.89 -8.26
N VAL A 56 -12.32 -6.90 -8.87
CA VAL A 56 -12.12 -5.46 -8.67
C VAL A 56 -13.51 -4.80 -8.57
N PRO A 57 -13.63 -3.63 -7.95
CA PRO A 57 -14.88 -2.88 -7.99
C PRO A 57 -15.27 -2.57 -9.43
N LYS A 58 -16.55 -2.70 -9.76
CA LYS A 58 -17.05 -2.24 -11.05
C LYS A 58 -16.86 -0.73 -11.12
N ALA A 59 -16.21 -0.26 -12.18
CA ALA A 59 -15.78 1.13 -12.26
C ALA A 59 -15.92 1.71 -13.68
N ILE A 60 -16.07 3.02 -13.74
CA ILE A 60 -16.01 3.85 -14.95
C ILE A 60 -15.03 5.01 -14.75
N SER A 61 -14.34 5.38 -15.82
CA SER A 61 -13.56 6.63 -15.87
C SER A 61 -14.42 7.76 -16.42
N LEU A 62 -14.29 8.94 -15.83
CA LEU A 62 -14.97 10.14 -16.28
C LEU A 62 -13.98 11.32 -16.33
N ASN A 63 -13.84 11.94 -17.49
CA ASN A 63 -13.05 13.16 -17.62
C ASN A 63 -13.94 14.43 -17.58
N CYS A 64 -13.33 15.57 -17.30
CA CYS A 64 -14.03 16.86 -17.16
C CYS A 64 -14.85 17.23 -18.40
N SER A 65 -14.33 16.96 -19.61
CA SER A 65 -15.04 17.27 -20.85
C SER A 65 -16.29 16.41 -21.07
N GLU A 66 -16.27 15.15 -20.61
CA GLU A 66 -17.42 14.26 -20.64
C GLU A 66 -18.50 14.69 -19.65
N PHE A 67 -18.08 15.11 -18.45
CA PHE A 67 -18.99 15.66 -17.44
C PHE A 67 -19.68 16.94 -17.93
N GLN A 68 -18.93 17.89 -18.49
CA GLN A 68 -19.48 19.13 -19.05
C GLN A 68 -20.49 18.90 -20.19
N ARG A 69 -20.33 17.81 -20.94
CA ARG A 69 -21.25 17.40 -22.01
C ARG A 69 -22.40 16.53 -21.52
N ASN A 70 -22.53 16.29 -20.22
CA ASN A 70 -23.53 15.41 -19.60
C ASN A 70 -23.51 13.96 -20.11
N LEU A 71 -22.33 13.45 -20.50
CA LEU A 71 -22.15 12.09 -21.04
C LEU A 71 -21.91 11.04 -19.94
N HIS A 72 -21.97 11.43 -18.67
CA HIS A 72 -21.68 10.56 -17.52
C HIS A 72 -22.86 9.71 -17.07
N LYS A 73 -24.10 10.16 -17.31
CA LYS A 73 -25.32 9.50 -16.78
C LYS A 73 -25.45 8.05 -17.22
N ASP A 74 -25.31 7.77 -18.51
CA ASP A 74 -25.43 6.41 -19.06
C ASP A 74 -24.28 5.51 -18.61
N LYS A 75 -23.08 6.07 -18.43
CA LYS A 75 -21.92 5.32 -17.91
C LYS A 75 -22.14 4.92 -16.45
N ILE A 76 -22.64 5.85 -15.64
CA ILE A 76 -22.83 5.66 -14.19
C ILE A 76 -24.07 4.81 -13.90
N ALA A 77 -25.09 4.83 -14.75
CA ALA A 77 -26.28 3.98 -14.63
C ALA A 77 -25.95 2.48 -14.62
N GLN A 78 -24.74 2.09 -15.04
CA GLN A 78 -24.26 0.71 -14.97
C GLN A 78 -23.71 0.33 -13.59
N LEU A 79 -23.50 1.28 -12.69
CA LEU A 79 -22.96 1.05 -11.34
C LEU A 79 -24.09 1.01 -10.31
N ASN A 80 -23.89 0.21 -9.26
CA ASN A 80 -24.79 0.15 -8.12
C ASN A 80 -24.28 1.06 -7.00
N PHE A 81 -25.18 1.90 -6.47
CA PHE A 81 -24.90 2.63 -5.24
C PHE A 81 -24.80 1.67 -4.04
N PRO A 82 -23.99 1.99 -3.02
CA PRO A 82 -23.18 3.20 -2.87
C PRO A 82 -21.93 3.26 -3.77
N LEU A 83 -21.42 4.45 -4.04
CA LEU A 83 -20.28 4.72 -4.93
C LEU A 83 -19.09 5.37 -4.20
N VAL A 84 -17.93 5.29 -4.83
CA VAL A 84 -16.68 5.98 -4.48
C VAL A 84 -16.25 6.88 -5.63
N ILE A 85 -15.81 8.11 -5.34
CA ILE A 85 -15.11 8.98 -6.29
C ILE A 85 -13.65 9.09 -5.85
N LYS A 86 -12.71 8.96 -6.80
CA LYS A 86 -11.29 9.22 -6.57
C LYS A 86 -10.59 9.76 -7.84
N PRO A 87 -9.56 10.62 -7.71
CA PRO A 87 -8.69 10.98 -8.83
C PRO A 87 -8.04 9.74 -9.44
N ILE A 88 -8.01 9.69 -10.78
CA ILE A 88 -7.51 8.52 -11.50
C ILE A 88 -6.05 8.17 -11.12
N ASP A 89 -5.23 9.20 -10.88
CA ASP A 89 -3.80 9.18 -10.57
C ASP A 89 -3.49 9.62 -9.12
N GLY A 90 -4.52 9.76 -8.29
CA GLY A 90 -4.38 10.19 -6.89
C GLY A 90 -3.58 9.22 -6.02
N SER A 91 -3.12 9.67 -4.86
CA SER A 91 -2.40 8.83 -3.89
C SER A 91 -2.72 9.21 -2.46
N LEU A 92 -2.32 8.37 -1.50
CA LEU A 92 -2.43 8.63 -0.05
C LEU A 92 -3.88 8.83 0.47
N GLY A 93 -4.88 8.43 -0.32
CA GLY A 93 -6.29 8.65 0.00
C GLY A 93 -6.75 10.10 -0.16
N ILE A 94 -5.96 10.97 -0.81
CA ILE A 94 -6.32 12.36 -1.09
C ILE A 94 -7.34 12.39 -2.22
N GLY A 95 -8.43 13.14 -2.02
CA GLY A 95 -9.55 13.20 -2.97
C GLY A 95 -10.33 11.89 -3.06
N VAL A 96 -10.25 11.00 -2.07
CA VAL A 96 -11.11 9.83 -2.04
C VAL A 96 -12.34 10.14 -1.21
N LEU A 97 -13.51 10.04 -1.81
CA LEU A 97 -14.80 10.15 -1.13
C LEU A 97 -15.58 8.85 -1.31
N CYS A 98 -15.93 8.22 -0.19
CA CYS A 98 -16.58 6.92 -0.15
C CYS A 98 -18.05 7.03 0.28
N ASN A 99 -18.80 5.97 0.00
CA ASN A 99 -20.17 5.77 0.47
C ASN A 99 -21.17 6.85 0.01
N ILE A 100 -21.04 7.32 -1.23
CA ILE A 100 -22.02 8.20 -1.86
C ILE A 100 -23.27 7.37 -2.17
N LYS A 101 -24.45 7.76 -1.70
CA LYS A 101 -25.65 6.92 -1.72
C LYS A 101 -26.67 7.32 -2.78
N THR A 102 -26.64 8.58 -3.22
CA THR A 102 -27.62 9.09 -4.17
C THR A 102 -26.98 9.78 -5.36
N TRP A 103 -27.79 9.94 -6.42
CA TRP A 103 -27.39 10.66 -7.62
C TRP A 103 -27.14 12.14 -7.34
N GLU A 104 -27.93 12.74 -6.46
CA GLU A 104 -27.81 14.16 -6.09
C GLU A 104 -26.50 14.42 -5.34
N GLU A 105 -26.13 13.54 -4.40
CA GLU A 105 -24.84 13.60 -3.71
C GLU A 105 -23.69 13.47 -4.73
N LEU A 106 -23.78 12.47 -5.62
CA LEU A 106 -22.78 12.24 -6.66
C LEU A 106 -22.58 13.46 -7.57
N GLU A 107 -23.65 14.04 -8.11
CA GLU A 107 -23.57 15.24 -8.97
C GLU A 107 -22.90 16.41 -8.25
N SER A 108 -23.31 16.68 -7.01
CA SER A 108 -22.71 17.74 -6.18
C SER A 108 -21.20 17.54 -6.01
N HIS A 109 -20.78 16.31 -5.70
CA HIS A 109 -19.37 15.98 -5.56
C HIS A 109 -18.62 16.05 -6.89
N LEU A 110 -19.18 15.59 -8.00
CA LEU A 110 -18.52 15.69 -9.31
C LEU A 110 -18.26 17.15 -9.69
N THR A 111 -19.23 18.06 -9.52
CA THR A 111 -19.03 19.49 -9.75
C THR A 111 -17.86 20.05 -8.92
N LYS A 112 -17.80 19.71 -7.64
CA LYS A 112 -16.72 20.13 -6.74
C LYS A 112 -15.36 19.57 -7.18
N TYR A 113 -15.30 18.27 -7.50
CA TYR A 113 -14.06 17.57 -7.80
C TYR A 113 -13.46 17.98 -9.16
N PHE A 114 -14.27 18.20 -10.19
CA PHE A 114 -13.77 18.66 -11.49
C PHE A 114 -13.21 20.08 -11.47
N SER A 115 -13.39 20.83 -10.37
CA SER A 115 -12.67 22.10 -10.15
C SER A 115 -11.18 21.89 -9.83
N SER A 116 -10.76 20.69 -9.42
CA SER A 116 -9.39 20.37 -9.03
C SER A 116 -8.76 19.21 -9.79
N TYR A 117 -9.57 18.37 -10.43
CA TYR A 117 -9.11 17.16 -11.12
C TYR A 117 -9.62 17.10 -12.55
N GLN A 118 -8.78 16.61 -13.47
CA GLN A 118 -9.15 16.47 -14.88
C GLN A 118 -9.85 15.14 -15.19
N CYS A 119 -9.52 14.10 -14.42
CA CYS A 119 -10.05 12.75 -14.61
C CYS A 119 -10.29 12.07 -13.27
N LEU A 120 -11.47 11.48 -13.14
CA LEU A 120 -11.93 10.75 -11.96
C LEU A 120 -12.26 9.32 -12.36
N ILE A 121 -12.15 8.41 -11.40
CA ILE A 121 -12.75 7.08 -11.47
C ILE A 121 -13.88 7.02 -10.46
N ILE A 122 -15.01 6.49 -10.90
CA ILE A 122 -16.20 6.24 -10.08
C ILE A 122 -16.39 4.73 -10.02
N GLU A 123 -16.48 4.18 -8.81
CA GLU A 123 -16.56 2.74 -8.61
C GLU A 123 -17.59 2.36 -7.53
N GLU A 124 -18.07 1.12 -7.57
CA GLU A 124 -18.96 0.59 -6.54
C GLU A 124 -18.26 0.49 -5.18
N PHE A 125 -18.94 0.92 -4.11
CA PHE A 125 -18.39 0.89 -2.76
C PHE A 125 -18.65 -0.45 -2.08
N HIS A 126 -17.57 -1.14 -1.68
CA HIS A 126 -17.63 -2.43 -0.99
C HIS A 126 -17.48 -2.27 0.53
N GLY A 127 -18.55 -1.83 1.20
CA GLY A 127 -18.54 -1.63 2.65
C GLY A 127 -18.45 -2.93 3.47
N LYS A 128 -18.08 -2.79 4.75
CA LYS A 128 -18.04 -3.87 5.78
C LYS A 128 -17.02 -4.98 5.53
N LEU A 129 -15.94 -4.68 4.82
CA LEU A 129 -14.80 -5.57 4.62
C LEU A 129 -13.57 -5.09 5.41
N ASN A 130 -12.64 -5.99 5.66
CA ASN A 130 -11.36 -5.66 6.26
C ASN A 130 -10.37 -5.22 5.18
N SER A 131 -9.64 -4.13 5.44
CA SER A 131 -8.64 -3.60 4.50
C SER A 131 -7.26 -4.19 4.77
N TYR A 132 -6.58 -4.62 3.72
CA TYR A 132 -5.25 -5.21 3.79
C TYR A 132 -4.33 -4.62 2.73
N ARG A 133 -3.05 -4.50 3.07
CA ARG A 133 -1.97 -4.21 2.13
C ARG A 133 -1.02 -5.40 2.09
N VAL A 134 -0.85 -5.96 0.89
CA VAL A 134 0.03 -7.11 0.63
C VAL A 134 1.23 -6.66 -0.18
N LEU A 135 2.44 -6.86 0.34
CA LEU A 135 3.67 -6.58 -0.37
C LEU A 135 4.13 -7.81 -1.13
N VAL A 136 4.23 -7.70 -2.45
CA VAL A 136 4.78 -8.71 -3.34
C VAL A 136 6.12 -8.24 -3.88
N PHE A 137 7.10 -9.13 -3.88
CA PHE A 137 8.39 -8.94 -4.52
C PHE A 137 8.83 -10.21 -5.24
N ASN A 138 9.21 -10.11 -6.52
CA ASN A 138 9.73 -11.23 -7.32
C ASN A 138 8.87 -12.49 -7.19
N ASN A 139 7.57 -12.35 -7.46
CA ASN A 139 6.58 -13.43 -7.41
C ASN A 139 6.47 -14.12 -6.03
N ARG A 140 6.73 -13.37 -4.94
CA ARG A 140 6.59 -13.83 -3.55
C ARG A 140 5.94 -12.77 -2.69
N ILE A 141 5.00 -13.18 -1.84
CA ILE A 141 4.47 -12.30 -0.79
C ILE A 141 5.53 -12.14 0.30
N LEU A 142 5.95 -10.91 0.56
CA LEU A 142 6.95 -10.59 1.58
C LEU A 142 6.34 -10.22 2.94
N GLY A 143 5.14 -9.63 2.94
CA GLY A 143 4.46 -9.17 4.14
C GLY A 143 3.00 -8.82 3.87
N ILE A 144 2.19 -8.91 4.92
CA ILE A 144 0.77 -8.58 4.93
C ILE A 144 0.52 -7.69 6.15
N VAL A 145 -0.16 -6.57 5.96
CA VAL A 145 -0.67 -5.74 7.05
C VAL A 145 -2.17 -5.56 6.88
N GLN A 146 -2.91 -5.66 7.97
CA GLN A 146 -4.29 -5.21 8.03
C GLN A 146 -4.28 -3.73 8.39
N ARG A 147 -5.05 -2.93 7.68
CA ARG A 147 -5.20 -1.50 7.89
C ARG A 147 -6.57 -1.24 8.51
N TYR A 148 -6.61 -0.25 9.38
CA TYR A 148 -7.80 0.22 10.05
C TYR A 148 -8.00 1.70 9.74
N PRO A 149 -9.25 2.16 9.57
CA PRO A 149 -9.54 3.57 9.39
C PRO A 149 -9.16 4.40 10.63
N ALA A 150 -9.13 5.71 10.45
CA ALA A 150 -8.99 6.63 11.58
C ALA A 150 -10.13 6.40 12.57
N ALA A 151 -9.78 6.31 13.85
CA ALA A 151 -10.76 6.14 14.92
C ALA A 151 -10.23 6.73 16.22
N VAL A 152 -11.16 7.08 17.12
CA VAL A 152 -10.85 7.44 18.51
C VAL A 152 -11.55 6.48 19.46
N THR A 153 -10.96 6.30 20.65
CA THR A 153 -11.50 5.42 21.69
C THR A 153 -12.06 6.26 22.82
N GLY A 154 -13.31 6.04 23.20
CA GLY A 154 -13.95 6.74 24.30
C GLY A 154 -13.33 6.44 25.66
N ASP A 155 -13.28 7.45 26.50
CA ASP A 155 -12.81 7.39 27.88
C ASP A 155 -13.86 7.87 28.89
N ARG A 156 -15.09 8.15 28.45
CA ARG A 156 -16.21 8.75 29.21
C ARG A 156 -16.01 10.18 29.69
N VAL A 157 -14.89 10.83 29.34
CA VAL A 157 -14.55 12.16 29.85
C VAL A 157 -14.49 13.18 28.71
N HIS A 158 -13.76 12.86 27.65
CA HIS A 158 -13.44 13.83 26.61
C HIS A 158 -14.35 13.67 25.39
N PRO A 159 -14.75 14.79 24.75
CA PRO A 159 -15.46 14.76 23.47
C PRO A 159 -14.53 14.31 22.34
N ILE A 160 -15.11 13.87 21.23
CA ILE A 160 -14.38 13.38 20.04
C ILE A 160 -13.26 14.34 19.60
N HIS A 161 -13.52 15.65 19.50
CA HIS A 161 -12.50 16.59 19.03
C HIS A 161 -11.27 16.68 19.98
N GLU A 162 -11.44 16.43 21.28
CA GLU A 162 -10.33 16.36 22.23
C GLU A 162 -9.61 15.01 22.15
N LEU A 163 -10.35 13.90 22.03
CA LEU A 163 -9.78 12.58 21.80
C LEU A 163 -8.91 12.55 20.53
N ILE A 164 -9.33 13.25 19.47
CA ILE A 164 -8.53 13.43 18.25
C ILE A 164 -7.20 14.13 18.55
N LYS A 165 -7.21 15.22 19.33
CA LYS A 165 -5.99 15.95 19.70
C LYS A 165 -5.03 15.04 20.49
N GLN A 166 -5.56 14.30 21.46
CA GLN A 166 -4.78 13.36 22.28
C GLN A 166 -4.17 12.25 21.42
N GLU A 167 -4.96 11.65 20.53
CA GLU A 167 -4.47 10.60 19.64
C GLU A 167 -3.43 11.14 18.65
N ASN A 168 -3.62 12.34 18.09
CA ASN A 168 -2.62 12.95 17.21
C ASN A 168 -1.27 13.21 17.91
N LEU A 169 -1.28 13.60 19.18
CA LEU A 169 -0.05 13.70 19.99
C LEU A 169 0.62 12.33 20.17
N ASN A 170 -0.16 11.28 20.44
CA ASN A 170 0.34 9.91 20.54
C ASN A 170 0.93 9.41 19.22
N ARG A 171 0.24 9.64 18.10
CA ARG A 171 0.70 9.27 16.75
C ARG A 171 2.06 9.86 16.40
N LYS A 172 2.26 11.16 16.68
CA LYS A 172 3.55 11.85 16.50
C LYS A 172 4.68 11.20 17.30
N ARG A 173 4.40 10.74 18.52
CA ARG A 173 5.37 10.03 19.36
C ARG A 173 5.74 8.64 18.83
N ILE A 174 4.79 7.94 18.22
CA ILE A 174 5.00 6.59 17.69
C ILE A 174 5.88 6.62 16.44
N ASN A 175 5.52 7.46 15.46
CA ASN A 175 6.21 7.53 14.18
C ASN A 175 5.81 8.80 13.42
N GLU A 176 6.79 9.65 13.09
CA GLU A 176 6.60 10.91 12.36
C GLU A 176 5.94 10.75 10.98
N ALA A 177 5.99 9.55 10.39
CA ALA A 177 5.37 9.25 9.10
C ALA A 177 3.85 9.01 9.21
N LEU A 178 3.28 8.94 10.41
CA LEU A 178 1.84 8.82 10.63
C LEU A 178 1.18 10.18 10.45
N GLY A 179 0.19 10.25 9.56
CA GLY A 179 -0.60 11.47 9.40
C GLY A 179 -1.62 11.63 10.52
N GLU A 180 -2.05 12.87 10.72
CA GLU A 180 -3.04 13.24 11.73
C GLU A 180 -4.45 12.75 11.35
N ILE A 181 -5.26 12.49 12.38
CA ILE A 181 -6.71 12.37 12.29
C ILE A 181 -7.27 13.79 12.18
N THR A 182 -8.10 14.03 11.18
CA THR A 182 -8.76 15.33 10.94
C THR A 182 -10.28 15.12 10.81
N LEU A 183 -11.05 16.15 11.17
CA LEU A 183 -12.50 16.19 10.95
C LEU A 183 -12.80 16.72 9.54
N ASP A 184 -12.39 15.96 8.53
CA ASP A 184 -12.62 16.28 7.12
C ASP A 184 -14.06 15.93 6.66
N GLU A 185 -14.32 16.05 5.36
CA GLU A 185 -15.63 15.75 4.77
C GLU A 185 -16.08 14.31 5.03
N GLU A 186 -15.17 13.34 4.95
CA GLU A 186 -15.47 11.94 5.22
C GLU A 186 -15.82 11.72 6.70
N ALA A 187 -15.08 12.37 7.61
CA ALA A 187 -15.38 12.33 9.04
C ALA A 187 -16.74 12.94 9.39
N ARG A 188 -17.11 14.06 8.76
CA ARG A 188 -18.43 14.67 8.98
C ARG A 188 -19.55 13.74 8.51
N ILE A 189 -19.39 13.09 7.36
CA ILE A 189 -20.34 12.08 6.86
C ILE A 189 -20.47 10.94 7.87
N LYS A 190 -19.35 10.41 8.39
CA LYS A 190 -19.36 9.34 9.41
C LYS A 190 -20.10 9.75 10.69
N LEU A 191 -19.85 10.95 11.20
CA LEU A 191 -20.52 11.44 12.41
C LEU A 191 -22.03 11.63 12.18
N GLN A 192 -22.41 12.17 11.02
CA GLN A 192 -23.82 12.35 10.65
C GLN A 192 -24.56 11.00 10.56
N GLU A 193 -23.95 9.99 9.96
CA GLU A 193 -24.53 8.64 9.89
C GLU A 193 -24.73 7.99 11.26
N LEU A 194 -23.85 8.30 12.21
CA LEU A 194 -23.95 7.85 13.59
C LEU A 194 -24.95 8.69 14.40
N GLY A 195 -25.46 9.80 13.86
CA GLY A 195 -26.35 10.72 14.56
C GLY A 195 -25.66 11.48 15.71
N ILE A 196 -24.34 11.63 15.64
CA ILE A 196 -23.52 12.28 16.68
C ILE A 196 -22.76 13.48 16.10
N THR A 197 -22.21 14.31 17.00
CA THR A 197 -21.38 15.46 16.63
C THR A 197 -19.98 15.31 17.24
N GLU A 198 -19.04 16.18 16.86
CA GLU A 198 -17.70 16.23 17.43
C GLU A 198 -17.65 16.53 18.95
N ASN A 199 -18.78 16.94 19.54
CA ASN A 199 -18.96 17.18 20.97
C ASN A 199 -19.48 15.95 21.72
N TYR A 200 -19.79 14.85 21.02
CA TYR A 200 -20.18 13.60 21.65
C TYR A 200 -19.04 13.05 22.52
N ILE A 201 -19.37 12.61 23.73
CA ILE A 201 -18.45 11.97 24.69
C ILE A 201 -18.68 10.45 24.62
N PRO A 202 -17.80 9.68 23.98
CA PRO A 202 -18.01 8.25 23.80
C PRO A 202 -17.77 7.47 25.10
N SER A 203 -18.47 6.35 25.25
CA SER A 203 -18.34 5.45 26.39
C SER A 203 -16.96 4.82 26.46
N PHE A 204 -16.55 4.37 27.65
CA PHE A 204 -15.24 3.74 27.85
C PHE A 204 -15.08 2.54 26.92
N GLY A 205 -14.07 2.58 26.05
CA GLY A 205 -13.78 1.53 25.08
C GLY A 205 -14.61 1.58 23.79
N GLU A 206 -15.57 2.50 23.67
CA GLU A 206 -16.33 2.72 22.44
C GLU A 206 -15.41 3.24 21.33
N GLN A 207 -15.43 2.59 20.17
CA GLN A 207 -14.64 3.01 19.00
C GLN A 207 -15.51 3.88 18.08
N ILE A 208 -15.10 5.13 17.90
CA ILE A 208 -15.73 6.01 16.90
C ILE A 208 -14.84 6.05 15.65
N VAL A 209 -15.31 5.42 14.58
CA VAL A 209 -14.63 5.39 13.28
C VAL A 209 -14.95 6.67 12.50
N LEU A 210 -13.90 7.37 12.08
CA LEU A 210 -13.97 8.70 11.47
C LEU A 210 -13.71 8.69 9.95
N CYS A 211 -13.29 7.58 9.34
CA CYS A 211 -13.11 7.49 7.89
C CYS A 211 -13.52 6.11 7.36
N TYR A 212 -13.82 6.00 6.06
CA TYR A 212 -13.87 4.68 5.38
C TYR A 212 -12.47 4.26 4.94
N THR A 213 -11.69 5.23 4.45
CA THR A 213 -10.34 4.95 3.99
C THR A 213 -9.42 4.53 5.14
N SER A 214 -8.71 3.41 4.94
CA SER A 214 -7.77 2.85 5.92
C SER A 214 -6.32 3.26 5.62
N ASN A 215 -6.05 4.56 5.59
CA ASN A 215 -4.75 5.12 5.25
C ASN A 215 -4.03 5.72 6.46
N ALA A 216 -2.81 5.26 6.73
CA ALA A 216 -2.00 5.73 7.86
C ALA A 216 -1.65 7.24 7.78
N THR A 217 -1.58 7.78 6.56
CA THR A 217 -1.36 9.22 6.29
C THR A 217 -2.61 10.07 6.56
N ARG A 218 -3.77 9.46 6.79
CA ARG A 218 -5.03 10.11 7.15
C ARG A 218 -5.56 9.58 8.50
N GLY A 219 -4.68 9.43 9.49
CA GLY A 219 -5.12 9.02 10.83
C GLY A 219 -5.37 7.52 11.02
N GLY A 220 -5.31 6.70 9.96
CA GLY A 220 -5.47 5.25 10.07
C GLY A 220 -4.35 4.55 10.85
N SER A 221 -4.58 3.29 11.21
CA SER A 221 -3.59 2.44 11.88
C SER A 221 -3.40 1.11 11.15
N TYR A 222 -2.37 0.34 11.49
CA TYR A 222 -2.08 -0.93 10.81
C TYR A 222 -1.42 -1.95 11.72
N VAL A 223 -1.71 -3.21 11.46
CA VAL A 223 -1.25 -4.37 12.24
C VAL A 223 -0.63 -5.38 11.29
N THR A 224 0.57 -5.87 11.59
CA THR A 224 1.15 -6.97 10.82
C THR A 224 0.39 -8.26 11.03
N ILE A 225 0.10 -8.95 9.93
CA ILE A 225 -0.44 -10.30 9.95
C ILE A 225 0.70 -11.29 9.71
N ASN A 226 1.11 -12.01 10.76
CA ASN A 226 2.14 -13.04 10.71
C ASN A 226 1.54 -14.45 10.55
N LYS A 227 0.62 -14.60 9.60
CA LYS A 227 -0.05 -15.87 9.30
C LYS A 227 0.10 -16.21 7.82
N LYS A 228 0.07 -17.51 7.52
CA LYS A 228 0.17 -17.99 6.13
C LYS A 228 -1.20 -17.87 5.46
N MET A 229 -1.25 -17.03 4.43
CA MET A 229 -2.42 -16.87 3.56
C MET A 229 -2.78 -18.17 2.82
N CYS A 230 -4.07 -18.42 2.60
CA CYS A 230 -4.56 -19.54 1.81
C CYS A 230 -3.97 -19.54 0.39
N LYS A 231 -3.90 -20.73 -0.23
CA LYS A 231 -3.21 -20.90 -1.53
C LYS A 231 -3.91 -20.12 -2.65
N GLN A 232 -5.23 -20.02 -2.60
CA GLN A 232 -6.08 -19.32 -3.56
C GLN A 232 -5.76 -17.82 -3.57
N ASN A 233 -5.83 -17.15 -2.42
CA ASN A 233 -5.50 -15.72 -2.31
C ASN A 233 -4.05 -15.45 -2.72
N ARG A 234 -3.12 -16.31 -2.30
CA ARG A 234 -1.71 -16.17 -2.71
C ARG A 234 -1.58 -16.23 -4.24
N LYS A 235 -2.22 -17.20 -4.89
CA LYS A 235 -2.16 -17.34 -6.36
C LYS A 235 -2.76 -16.11 -7.04
N LEU A 236 -3.93 -15.65 -6.58
CA LEU A 236 -4.64 -14.50 -7.13
C LEU A 236 -3.83 -13.21 -7.04
N LEU A 237 -3.21 -12.93 -5.89
CA LEU A 237 -2.41 -11.71 -5.69
C LEU A 237 -1.09 -11.76 -6.47
N LEU A 238 -0.45 -12.93 -6.58
CA LEU A 238 0.74 -13.09 -7.43
C LEU A 238 0.39 -12.98 -8.91
N GLN A 239 -0.79 -13.46 -9.32
CA GLN A 239 -1.30 -13.30 -10.68
C GLN A 239 -1.57 -11.83 -10.99
N ALA A 240 -2.17 -11.07 -10.07
CA ALA A 240 -2.39 -9.63 -10.21
C ALA A 240 -1.07 -8.88 -10.47
N ALA A 241 -0.03 -9.14 -9.67
CA ALA A 241 1.30 -8.58 -9.86
C ALA A 241 1.90 -8.93 -11.23
N LYS A 242 1.71 -10.19 -11.67
CA LYS A 242 2.22 -10.68 -12.96
C LYS A 242 1.51 -10.06 -14.17
N ILE A 243 0.19 -9.89 -14.12
CA ILE A 243 -0.59 -9.27 -15.21
C ILE A 243 -0.13 -7.85 -15.49
N LEU A 244 0.20 -7.11 -14.43
CA LEU A 244 0.67 -5.74 -14.52
C LEU A 244 2.19 -5.64 -14.74
N ASP A 245 2.89 -6.78 -14.81
CA ASP A 245 4.35 -6.87 -14.92
C ASP A 245 5.10 -6.02 -13.87
N LEU A 246 4.65 -6.11 -12.61
CA LEU A 246 5.26 -5.43 -11.47
C LEU A 246 6.03 -6.44 -10.60
N GLN A 247 7.32 -6.20 -10.43
CA GLN A 247 8.17 -7.03 -9.57
C GLN A 247 8.04 -6.66 -8.11
N LEU A 248 8.05 -5.36 -7.77
CA LEU A 248 7.82 -4.85 -6.41
C LEU A 248 6.48 -4.12 -6.39
N VAL A 249 5.52 -4.61 -5.62
CA VAL A 249 4.16 -4.06 -5.66
C VAL A 249 3.43 -4.20 -4.34
N GLY A 250 2.66 -3.19 -3.98
CA GLY A 250 1.74 -3.22 -2.84
C GLY A 250 0.32 -3.32 -3.36
N ILE A 251 -0.37 -4.40 -3.01
CA ILE A 251 -1.74 -4.66 -3.46
C ILE A 251 -2.68 -4.35 -2.29
N ASP A 252 -3.64 -3.47 -2.54
CA ASP A 252 -4.71 -3.14 -1.61
C ASP A 252 -5.91 -4.05 -1.86
N VAL A 253 -6.31 -4.75 -0.81
CA VAL A 253 -7.35 -5.77 -0.85
C VAL A 253 -8.36 -5.47 0.24
N GLU A 254 -9.63 -5.52 -0.11
CA GLU A 254 -10.72 -5.57 0.87
C GLU A 254 -11.39 -6.94 0.81
N CYS A 255 -11.48 -7.63 1.95
CA CYS A 255 -12.13 -8.93 2.06
C CYS A 255 -12.50 -9.23 3.51
N SER A 256 -13.31 -10.25 3.77
CA SER A 256 -13.69 -10.60 5.14
C SER A 256 -12.49 -11.12 5.95
N ASP A 257 -11.74 -12.06 5.40
CA ASP A 257 -10.54 -12.64 6.00
C ASP A 257 -9.54 -13.03 4.91
N ILE A 258 -8.44 -12.29 4.83
CA ILE A 258 -7.41 -12.52 3.81
C ILE A 258 -6.64 -13.84 4.02
N ILE A 259 -6.65 -14.38 5.24
CA ILE A 259 -5.85 -15.55 5.61
C ILE A 259 -6.58 -16.83 5.28
N ASN A 260 -7.85 -16.95 5.65
CA ASN A 260 -8.57 -18.21 5.61
C ASN A 260 -9.61 -18.30 4.49
N VAL A 261 -10.18 -17.18 4.05
CA VAL A 261 -11.29 -17.18 3.09
C VAL A 261 -10.81 -16.72 1.72
N PRO A 262 -11.08 -17.47 0.64
CA PRO A 262 -10.80 -17.00 -0.72
C PRO A 262 -11.47 -15.64 -0.99
N ILE A 263 -10.73 -14.68 -1.54
CA ILE A 263 -11.19 -13.30 -1.81
C ILE A 263 -12.51 -13.34 -2.61
N GLU A 264 -12.56 -14.15 -3.66
CA GLU A 264 -13.73 -14.36 -4.51
C GLU A 264 -14.97 -14.85 -3.74
N GLN A 265 -14.78 -15.67 -2.69
CA GLN A 265 -15.87 -16.18 -1.86
C GLN A 265 -16.32 -15.19 -0.78
N SER A 266 -15.47 -14.21 -0.45
CA SER A 266 -15.74 -13.19 0.56
C SER A 266 -16.39 -11.91 0.02
N LYS A 267 -16.77 -11.89 -1.28
CA LYS A 267 -17.08 -10.66 -2.03
C LYS A 267 -15.96 -9.62 -1.97
N GLY A 268 -14.73 -10.10 -1.77
CA GLY A 268 -13.56 -9.25 -1.66
C GLY A 268 -13.07 -8.78 -3.01
N VAL A 269 -12.36 -7.66 -3.01
CA VAL A 269 -11.92 -6.96 -4.22
C VAL A 269 -10.49 -6.43 -4.04
N ILE A 270 -9.76 -6.34 -5.15
CA ILE A 270 -8.52 -5.57 -5.23
C ILE A 270 -8.89 -4.12 -5.54
N LEU A 271 -8.60 -3.21 -4.63
CA LEU A 271 -8.93 -1.78 -4.76
C LEU A 271 -7.88 -1.00 -5.56
N GLU A 272 -6.61 -1.32 -5.35
CA GLU A 272 -5.50 -0.58 -5.93
C GLU A 272 -4.24 -1.46 -5.99
N VAL A 273 -3.41 -1.22 -7.01
CA VAL A 273 -2.09 -1.82 -7.15
C VAL A 273 -1.04 -0.70 -7.20
N ASN A 274 -0.15 -0.67 -6.20
CA ASN A 274 0.82 0.38 -6.00
C ASN A 274 2.21 -0.06 -6.48
N HIS A 275 2.74 0.56 -7.54
CA HIS A 275 4.08 0.28 -8.08
C HIS A 275 5.23 0.81 -7.21
N LYS A 276 4.97 1.74 -6.29
CA LYS A 276 5.93 2.27 -5.30
C LYS A 276 5.42 2.04 -3.87
N PRO A 277 5.29 0.78 -3.43
CA PRO A 277 4.71 0.51 -2.13
C PRO A 277 5.64 0.95 -1.00
N SER A 278 5.05 1.46 0.07
CA SER A 278 5.80 1.67 1.31
C SER A 278 6.26 0.35 1.88
N ILE A 279 7.58 0.15 1.99
CA ILE A 279 8.16 -0.98 2.72
C ILE A 279 8.10 -0.77 4.23
N ARG A 280 7.99 0.49 4.68
CA ARG A 280 8.08 0.90 6.09
C ARG A 280 6.98 0.28 6.94
N ILE A 281 5.75 0.24 6.44
CA ILE A 281 4.60 -0.33 7.18
C ILE A 281 4.76 -1.84 7.48
N HIS A 282 5.60 -2.54 6.71
CA HIS A 282 5.92 -3.94 6.92
C HIS A 282 7.14 -4.13 7.83
N GLU A 283 8.16 -3.27 7.69
CA GLU A 283 9.39 -3.32 8.49
C GLU A 283 9.18 -2.78 9.92
N PHE A 284 8.33 -1.76 10.07
CA PHE A 284 8.05 -1.06 11.33
C PHE A 284 6.54 -0.98 11.56
N PRO A 285 5.89 -2.07 11.98
CA PRO A 285 4.45 -2.06 12.22
C PRO A 285 4.08 -1.32 13.50
N MET A 286 2.88 -0.72 13.54
CA MET A 286 2.36 -0.14 14.79
C MET A 286 2.04 -1.24 15.82
N LYS A 287 1.57 -2.40 15.37
CA LYS A 287 1.36 -3.60 16.20
C LYS A 287 1.73 -4.86 15.42
N GLY A 288 2.20 -5.88 16.14
CA GLY A 288 2.62 -7.15 15.58
C GLY A 288 4.13 -7.22 15.28
N THR A 289 4.57 -8.34 14.71
CA THR A 289 6.00 -8.61 14.49
C THR A 289 6.51 -8.01 13.19
N PRO A 290 7.60 -7.22 13.20
CA PRO A 290 8.29 -6.75 12.00
C PRO A 290 8.51 -7.82 10.92
N GLN A 291 8.10 -7.55 9.69
CA GLN A 291 8.49 -8.34 8.53
C GLN A 291 9.76 -7.73 7.95
N LYS A 292 10.89 -8.45 8.03
CA LYS A 292 12.21 -8.02 7.53
C LYS A 292 12.27 -7.96 6.00
N VAL A 293 11.39 -7.17 5.37
CA VAL A 293 11.17 -7.10 3.93
C VAL A 293 12.38 -6.51 3.22
N THR A 294 13.02 -5.50 3.82
CA THR A 294 14.24 -4.89 3.27
C THR A 294 15.32 -5.94 3.13
N LYS A 295 15.55 -6.76 4.16
CA LYS A 295 16.52 -7.87 4.11
C LYS A 295 16.20 -8.88 3.00
N LYS A 296 14.92 -9.22 2.81
CA LYS A 296 14.48 -10.15 1.75
C LYS A 296 14.75 -9.57 0.35
N ILE A 297 14.45 -8.28 0.15
CA ILE A 297 14.71 -7.56 -1.10
C ILE A 297 16.22 -7.47 -1.36
N MET A 298 17.01 -6.99 -0.40
CA MET A 298 18.45 -6.87 -0.58
C MET A 298 19.11 -8.22 -0.87
N ARG A 299 18.64 -9.31 -0.25
CA ARG A 299 19.15 -10.66 -0.52
C ARG A 299 18.97 -11.08 -1.98
N SER A 300 17.97 -10.60 -2.71
CA SER A 300 17.81 -10.96 -4.13
C SER A 300 18.96 -10.45 -5.00
N PHE A 301 19.54 -9.29 -4.65
CA PHE A 301 20.73 -8.80 -5.34
C PHE A 301 21.96 -9.65 -5.07
N ILE A 302 22.11 -10.15 -3.83
CA ILE A 302 23.20 -11.09 -3.48
C ILE A 302 23.07 -12.38 -4.30
N THR A 303 21.86 -12.94 -4.35
CA THR A 303 21.63 -14.20 -5.09
C THR A 303 21.76 -14.01 -6.59
N ARG A 304 21.45 -12.82 -7.12
CA ARG A 304 21.60 -12.51 -8.55
C ARG A 304 23.05 -12.24 -8.94
N HIS A 305 23.86 -11.70 -8.03
CA HIS A 305 25.26 -11.32 -8.26
C HIS A 305 26.21 -11.86 -7.19
N PRO A 306 26.29 -13.18 -6.98
CA PRO A 306 27.03 -13.76 -5.85
C PRO A 306 28.52 -13.44 -5.91
N LEU A 307 29.14 -13.55 -7.09
CA LEU A 307 30.57 -13.26 -7.27
C LEU A 307 30.88 -11.77 -7.09
N SER A 308 30.06 -10.88 -7.62
CA SER A 308 30.25 -9.44 -7.45
C SER A 308 30.06 -9.00 -6.00
N TYR A 309 29.13 -9.62 -5.28
CA TYR A 309 28.95 -9.39 -3.85
C TYR A 309 30.15 -9.90 -3.04
N LEU A 310 30.64 -11.11 -3.32
CA LEU A 310 31.85 -11.67 -2.69
C LEU A 310 33.08 -10.79 -2.94
N TYR A 311 33.27 -10.34 -4.18
CA TYR A 311 34.33 -9.39 -4.53
C TYR A 311 34.20 -8.07 -3.77
N SER A 312 32.97 -7.55 -3.63
CA SER A 312 32.71 -6.34 -2.87
C SER A 312 33.10 -6.49 -1.39
N ILE A 313 32.72 -7.59 -0.73
CA ILE A 313 33.07 -7.79 0.69
C ILE A 313 34.56 -8.10 0.90
N TYR A 314 35.22 -8.71 -0.09
CA TYR A 314 36.66 -8.96 -0.09
C TYR A 314 37.49 -7.66 -0.14
N ASN A 315 36.98 -6.64 -0.81
CA ASN A 315 37.64 -5.34 -0.95
C ASN A 315 37.18 -4.30 0.08
N ASN A 316 36.06 -4.54 0.76
CA ASN A 316 35.53 -3.61 1.75
C ASN A 316 36.32 -3.72 3.06
N GLN A 317 37.12 -2.69 3.38
CA GLN A 317 38.05 -2.61 4.52
C GLN A 317 37.55 -3.28 5.82
N PRO A 318 36.38 -2.92 6.39
CA PRO A 318 35.87 -3.53 7.62
C PRO A 318 35.54 -5.03 7.54
N THR A 319 35.18 -5.58 6.37
CA THR A 319 34.84 -7.01 6.21
C THR A 319 35.93 -7.83 5.54
N ALA A 320 36.88 -7.18 4.88
CA ALA A 320 37.90 -7.80 4.05
C ALA A 320 38.75 -8.80 4.84
N PHE A 321 39.12 -8.47 6.07
CA PHE A 321 39.93 -9.33 6.94
C PHE A 321 39.28 -10.70 7.15
N TYR A 322 38.00 -10.73 7.55
CA TYR A 322 37.27 -11.97 7.82
C TYR A 322 37.09 -12.83 6.57
N VAL A 323 36.77 -12.19 5.44
CA VAL A 323 36.56 -12.89 4.16
C VAL A 323 37.87 -13.48 3.65
N ARG A 324 38.96 -12.71 3.67
CA ARG A 324 40.31 -13.17 3.27
C ARG A 324 40.76 -14.33 4.14
N SER A 325 40.59 -14.23 5.45
CA SER A 325 40.96 -15.29 6.40
C SER A 325 40.15 -16.57 6.17
N SER A 326 38.85 -16.45 5.93
CA SER A 326 37.98 -17.61 5.64
C SER A 326 38.37 -18.30 4.34
N ILE A 327 38.68 -17.53 3.29
CA ILE A 327 39.16 -18.08 2.01
C ILE A 327 40.50 -18.81 2.21
N LEU A 328 41.42 -18.23 2.99
CA LEU A 328 42.72 -18.85 3.28
C LEU A 328 42.56 -20.19 4.01
N ILE A 329 41.67 -20.25 5.01
CA ILE A 329 41.36 -21.49 5.75
C ILE A 329 40.78 -22.56 4.81
N ILE A 330 39.86 -22.19 3.92
CA ILE A 330 39.27 -23.11 2.95
C ILE A 330 40.34 -23.64 1.99
N ILE A 331 41.22 -22.78 1.48
CA ILE A 331 42.33 -23.17 0.61
C ILE A 331 43.28 -24.13 1.33
N MET A 332 43.68 -23.82 2.57
CA MET A 332 44.53 -24.72 3.36
C MET A 332 43.86 -26.09 3.59
N GLY A 333 42.56 -26.12 3.90
CA GLY A 333 41.81 -27.36 4.05
C GLY A 333 41.74 -28.19 2.76
N LEU A 334 41.53 -27.54 1.61
CA LEU A 334 41.52 -28.22 0.31
C LEU A 334 42.90 -28.76 -0.08
N ILE A 335 43.98 -28.02 0.22
CA ILE A 335 45.35 -28.50 0.00
C ILE A 335 45.63 -29.73 0.88
N LEU A 336 45.24 -29.69 2.16
CA LEU A 336 45.39 -30.84 3.07
C LEU A 336 44.61 -32.07 2.58
N LEU A 337 43.39 -31.89 2.06
CA LEU A 337 42.60 -32.98 1.48
C LEU A 337 43.17 -33.53 0.17
N ALA A 338 43.92 -32.75 -0.60
CA ALA A 338 44.52 -33.17 -1.86
C ALA A 338 45.87 -33.89 -1.68
N VAL A 339 46.49 -33.76 -0.49
CA VAL A 339 47.77 -34.39 -0.13
C VAL A 339 47.56 -35.75 0.57
N TRP A 340 46.32 -36.08 0.92
CA TRP A 340 45.89 -37.38 1.47
C TRP A 340 45.19 -38.23 0.41
#